data_AF-A0A926YHR8-F1
#
_entry.id   AF-A0A926YHR8-F1
#
_cell.length_a   1.000
_cell.length_b   1.000
_cell.length_c   1.000
_cell.angle_alpha   90.00
_cell.angle_beta   90.00
_cell.angle_gamma   90.00
#
_symmetry.space_group_name_H-M   'P 1'
#
loop_
_entity.id
_entity.type
_entity.pdbx_description
1 polymer ?
#
loop_
_entity_poly.entity_id
_entity_poly.type
_entity_poly.pdbx_seq_one_letter_code
_entity_poly.pdbx_strand_id
1 'polypeptide(L)'
;MRSLPEKAILAPEIPRDVFTSAFRDNFELRYEGISFPELSMGQQELLINLIHEYVGNVRQGHAEVKMEEVRQHLDQTHFAWMGGFDDRSVFYYRIHSPVVLIEFDHQRGQALESDGPSRNHIHTVIRTPNGNDYGRDLLRQHYEQSAHSHAHFH
;
A
#
# COMPACT_ATOMS: atom_id res chain seq x y z
N MET A 1 -17.25 16.39 13.02
CA MET A 1 -16.65 15.83 11.79
C MET A 1 -15.17 16.17 11.84
N ARG A 2 -14.26 15.20 11.71
CA ARG A 2 -12.81 15.45 11.73
C ARG A 2 -12.37 16.23 10.49
N SER A 3 -11.36 17.09 10.62
CA SER A 3 -10.77 17.78 9.46
C SER A 3 -10.08 16.78 8.51
N LEU A 4 -9.88 17.12 7.23
CA LEU A 4 -9.24 16.21 6.25
C LEU A 4 -7.87 15.69 6.73
N PRO A 5 -6.98 16.53 7.31
CA PRO A 5 -5.70 16.04 7.86
C PRO A 5 -5.90 15.05 9.01
N GLU A 6 -6.85 15.28 9.91
CA GLU A 6 -7.12 14.41 11.06
C GLU A 6 -7.64 13.01 10.67
N LYS A 7 -8.18 12.85 9.46
CA LYS A 7 -8.59 11.53 8.95
C LYS A 7 -7.42 10.73 8.41
N ALA A 8 -6.42 11.39 7.82
CA ALA A 8 -5.21 10.73 7.31
C ALA A 8 -4.29 10.27 8.43
N ILE A 9 -4.24 10.99 9.56
CA ILE A 9 -3.29 10.75 10.64
C ILE A 9 -3.76 9.59 11.53
N LEU A 10 -3.00 8.50 11.55
CA LEU A 10 -3.27 7.34 12.41
C LEU A 10 -2.62 7.46 13.78
N ALA A 11 -1.41 8.02 13.83
CA ALA A 11 -0.63 8.19 15.06
C ALA A 11 0.40 9.32 14.95
N PRO A 12 0.79 9.96 16.07
CA PRO A 12 1.86 10.97 16.07
C PRO A 12 3.27 10.37 15.97
N GLU A 13 3.45 9.10 16.32
CA GLU A 13 4.72 8.37 16.26
C GLU A 13 4.72 7.37 15.10
N ILE A 14 5.89 7.13 14.51
CA ILE A 14 6.06 6.17 13.42
C ILE A 14 6.34 4.76 13.96
N PRO A 15 5.93 3.70 13.24
CA PRO A 15 6.21 2.33 13.65
C PRO A 15 7.72 2.03 13.60
N ARG A 16 8.18 1.00 14.33
CA ARG A 16 9.58 0.55 14.29
C ARG A 16 9.97 -0.07 12.94
N ASP A 17 9.02 -0.70 12.27
CA ASP A 17 9.14 -1.37 10.98
C ASP A 17 7.87 -1.11 10.15
N VAL A 18 7.92 -1.28 8.83
CA VAL A 18 6.74 -1.34 7.96
C VAL A 18 5.73 -2.40 8.44
N PHE A 19 4.43 -2.15 8.31
CA PHE A 19 3.42 -3.09 8.80
C PHE A 19 3.39 -4.38 7.97
N THR A 20 3.84 -4.33 6.73
CA THR A 20 3.95 -5.49 5.83
C THR A 20 5.39 -5.93 5.59
N SER A 21 6.21 -5.95 6.63
CA SER A 21 7.55 -6.56 6.56
C SER A 21 7.50 -8.03 6.11
N ALA A 22 8.66 -8.58 5.73
CA ALA A 22 8.78 -9.98 5.29
C ALA A 22 8.11 -10.96 6.28
N PHE A 23 7.56 -12.07 5.79
CA PHE A 23 6.84 -13.11 6.55
C PHE A 23 5.40 -12.78 6.99
N ARG A 24 4.77 -11.75 6.41
CA ARG A 24 3.34 -11.42 6.59
C ARG A 24 2.53 -11.60 5.30
N ASP A 25 2.54 -12.81 4.75
CA ASP A 25 1.77 -13.13 3.55
C ASP A 25 0.27 -13.15 3.88
N ASN A 26 -0.56 -12.56 3.00
CA ASN A 26 -2.01 -12.42 3.18
C ASN A 26 -2.46 -11.72 4.49
N PHE A 27 -1.63 -10.82 5.05
CA PHE A 27 -2.07 -9.99 6.17
C PHE A 27 -3.21 -9.09 5.72
N GLU A 28 -4.43 -9.36 6.20
CA GLU A 28 -5.61 -8.51 6.00
C GLU A 28 -5.41 -7.20 6.78
N LEU A 29 -4.73 -6.26 6.14
CA LEU A 29 -4.55 -4.93 6.66
C LEU A 29 -5.88 -4.18 6.54
N ARG A 30 -6.34 -3.54 7.62
CA ARG A 30 -7.55 -2.72 7.53
C ARG A 30 -7.28 -1.51 6.63
N TYR A 31 -8.29 -1.11 5.85
CA TYR A 31 -8.29 0.20 5.21
C TYR A 31 -8.43 1.26 6.30
N GLU A 32 -7.44 2.15 6.38
CA GLU A 32 -7.40 3.23 7.36
C GLU A 32 -6.82 4.48 6.71
N GLY A 33 -7.12 5.63 7.30
CA GLY A 33 -6.74 6.92 6.77
C GLY A 33 -7.89 7.61 6.04
N ILE A 34 -7.57 8.59 5.21
CA ILE A 34 -8.53 9.31 4.38
C ILE A 34 -8.77 8.55 3.07
N SER A 35 -10.03 8.41 2.66
CA SER A 35 -10.36 7.79 1.36
C SER A 35 -10.17 8.78 0.21
N PHE A 36 -9.83 8.27 -0.97
CA PHE A 36 -9.60 9.09 -2.17
C PHE A 36 -10.77 10.03 -2.52
N PRO A 37 -12.06 9.62 -2.44
CA PRO A 37 -13.18 10.51 -2.75
C PRO A 37 -13.32 11.69 -1.77
N GLU A 38 -12.73 11.60 -0.57
CA GLU A 38 -12.75 12.67 0.41
C GLU A 38 -11.65 13.72 0.19
N LEU A 39 -10.64 13.41 -0.64
CA LEU A 39 -9.58 14.34 -0.99
C LEU A 39 -10.08 15.45 -1.94
N SER A 40 -9.48 16.63 -1.85
CA SER A 40 -9.69 17.66 -2.87
C SER A 40 -9.08 17.24 -4.21
N MET A 41 -9.52 17.83 -5.32
CA MET A 41 -9.02 17.49 -6.67
C MET A 41 -7.48 17.56 -6.76
N GLY A 42 -6.86 18.60 -6.19
CA GLY A 42 -5.40 18.70 -6.17
C GLY A 42 -4.71 17.60 -5.33
N GLN A 43 -5.34 17.18 -4.23
CA GLN A 43 -4.82 16.08 -3.40
C GLN A 43 -5.00 14.72 -4.08
N GLN A 44 -6.08 14.54 -4.83
CA GLN A 44 -6.32 13.36 -5.65
C GLN A 44 -5.26 13.21 -6.73
N GLU A 45 -4.95 14.29 -7.46
CA GLU A 45 -3.87 14.31 -8.44
C GLU A 45 -2.51 13.99 -7.81
N LEU A 46 -2.20 14.58 -6.65
CA LEU A 46 -0.97 14.28 -5.91
C LEU A 46 -0.88 12.80 -5.51
N LEU A 47 -1.98 12.21 -5.04
CA LEU A 47 -2.00 10.80 -4.65
C LEU A 47 -1.81 9.88 -5.87
N ILE A 48 -2.44 10.19 -7.01
CA ILE A 48 -2.23 9.44 -8.26
C ILE A 48 -0.77 9.52 -8.72
N ASN A 49 -0.18 10.72 -8.69
CA ASN A 49 1.22 10.93 -9.06
C ASN A 49 2.16 10.16 -8.13
N LEU A 50 1.86 10.15 -6.83
CA LEU A 50 2.63 9.39 -5.86
C LEU A 50 2.56 7.88 -6.13
N ILE A 51 1.37 7.33 -6.43
CA ILE A 51 1.24 5.91 -6.80
C ILE A 51 2.04 5.61 -8.07
N HIS A 52 1.98 6.50 -9.06
CA HIS A 52 2.72 6.36 -10.31
C HIS A 52 4.23 6.33 -10.10
N GLU A 53 4.78 7.09 -9.14
CA GLU A 53 6.22 7.06 -8.81
C GLU A 53 6.70 5.66 -8.42
N TYR A 54 5.84 4.88 -7.74
CA TYR A 54 6.18 3.51 -7.36
C TYR A 54 5.94 2.53 -8.50
N VAL A 55 4.75 2.56 -9.09
CA VAL A 55 4.34 1.64 -10.16
C VAL A 55 5.19 1.84 -11.42
N GLY A 56 5.64 3.07 -11.69
CA GLY A 56 6.47 3.42 -12.84
C GLY A 56 7.88 2.82 -12.85
N ASN A 57 8.33 2.19 -11.75
CA ASN A 57 9.63 1.53 -11.69
C ASN A 57 9.69 0.19 -12.46
N VAL A 58 8.55 -0.33 -12.94
CA VAL A 58 8.53 -1.49 -13.84
C VAL A 58 8.54 -1.05 -15.31
N ARG A 59 8.69 -2.00 -16.25
CA ARG A 59 8.65 -1.67 -17.68
C ARG A 59 7.35 -0.95 -18.02
N GLN A 60 7.44 0.09 -18.84
CA GLN A 60 6.35 1.02 -19.14
C GLN A 60 5.00 0.33 -19.44
N GLY A 61 4.96 -0.67 -20.32
CA GLY A 61 3.70 -1.35 -20.64
C GLY A 61 3.04 -2.07 -19.45
N HIS A 62 3.83 -2.58 -18.50
CA HIS A 62 3.30 -3.15 -17.26
C HIS A 62 2.84 -2.07 -16.28
N ALA A 63 3.57 -0.96 -16.21
CA ALA A 63 3.19 0.18 -15.38
C ALA A 63 1.86 0.80 -15.85
N GLU A 64 1.66 0.95 -17.16
CA GLU A 64 0.41 1.44 -17.76
C GLU A 64 -0.78 0.55 -17.41
N VAL A 65 -0.64 -0.77 -17.59
CA VAL A 65 -1.68 -1.75 -17.22
C VAL A 65 -1.98 -1.68 -15.73
N LYS A 66 -0.95 -1.61 -14.89
CA LYS A 66 -1.13 -1.56 -13.44
C LYS A 66 -1.81 -0.25 -12.99
N MET A 67 -1.42 0.87 -13.59
CA MET A 67 -2.04 2.16 -13.30
C MET A 67 -3.49 2.22 -13.76
N GLU A 68 -3.85 1.52 -14.85
CA GLU A 68 -5.25 1.41 -15.25
C GLU A 68 -6.08 0.63 -14.23
N GLU A 69 -5.55 -0.48 -13.72
CA GLU A 69 -6.19 -1.23 -12.63
C GLU A 69 -6.33 -0.37 -11.36
N VAL A 70 -5.32 0.42 -11.00
CA VAL A 70 -5.39 1.37 -9.88
C VAL A 70 -6.50 2.40 -10.09
N ARG A 71 -6.61 2.99 -11.29
CA ARG A 71 -7.64 4.01 -11.60
C ARG A 71 -9.06 3.48 -11.39
N GLN A 72 -9.30 2.21 -11.70
CA GLN A 72 -10.60 1.55 -11.50
C GLN A 72 -10.96 1.36 -10.01
N HIS A 73 -9.99 1.47 -9.10
CA HIS A 73 -10.17 1.22 -7.66
C HIS A 73 -9.85 2.46 -6.80
N LEU A 74 -9.77 3.66 -7.40
CA LEU A 74 -9.46 4.89 -6.65
C LEU A 74 -10.46 5.12 -5.53
N ASP A 75 -11.76 4.90 -5.75
CA ASP A 75 -12.80 5.08 -4.72
C ASP A 75 -12.61 4.19 -3.48
N GLN A 76 -11.81 3.13 -3.59
CA GLN A 76 -11.49 2.19 -2.51
C GLN A 76 -10.04 2.38 -2.00
N THR A 77 -9.35 3.41 -2.47
CA THR A 77 -7.97 3.72 -2.12
C THR A 77 -7.95 4.66 -0.90
N HIS A 78 -7.12 4.31 0.08
CA HIS A 78 -6.96 5.06 1.32
C HIS A 78 -5.51 5.53 1.48
N PHE A 79 -5.35 6.74 1.99
CA PHE A 79 -4.06 7.31 2.37
C PHE A 79 -3.97 7.51 3.88
N ALA A 80 -2.92 6.96 4.49
CA ALA A 80 -2.65 7.10 5.92
C ALA A 80 -1.26 7.68 6.17
N TRP A 81 -1.13 8.42 7.26
CA TRP A 81 0.09 9.10 7.69
C TRP A 81 0.37 8.84 9.17
N MET A 82 1.64 8.73 9.54
CA MET A 82 2.12 8.79 10.91
C MET A 82 3.42 9.59 10.98
N GLY A 83 3.68 10.23 12.12
CA GLY A 83 4.89 11.05 12.32
C GLY A 83 4.69 12.54 12.05
N GLY A 84 5.79 13.29 12.04
CA GLY A 84 5.78 14.75 11.92
C GLY A 84 5.62 15.25 10.48
N PHE A 85 5.19 16.50 10.30
CA PHE A 85 4.88 17.10 8.98
C PHE A 85 5.99 18.02 8.45
N ASP A 86 6.96 18.35 9.30
CA ASP A 86 7.99 19.33 8.97
C ASP A 86 9.09 18.71 8.09
N ASP A 87 9.84 19.55 7.37
CA ASP A 87 10.93 19.14 6.46
C ASP A 87 12.04 18.30 7.12
N ARG A 88 12.09 18.24 8.44
CA ARG A 88 13.08 17.47 9.22
C ARG A 88 12.48 16.26 9.93
N SER A 89 11.17 16.07 9.82
CA SER A 89 10.46 14.99 10.48
C SER A 89 10.80 13.64 9.86
N VAL A 90 10.77 12.62 10.71
CA VAL A 90 10.56 11.24 10.29
C VAL A 90 9.07 10.98 10.21
N PHE A 91 8.68 10.24 9.18
CA PHE A 91 7.29 9.94 8.89
C PHE A 91 7.15 8.56 8.25
N TYR A 92 5.92 8.08 8.33
CA TYR A 92 5.42 6.90 7.67
C TYR A 92 4.18 7.30 6.87
N TYR A 93 4.01 6.72 5.69
CA TYR A 93 2.71 6.75 5.02
C TYR A 93 2.37 5.42 4.37
N ARG A 94 1.07 5.23 4.15
CA ARG A 94 0.50 4.07 3.48
C ARG A 94 -0.52 4.48 2.45
N ILE A 95 -0.42 3.89 1.27
CA ILE A 95 -1.47 3.90 0.26
C ILE A 95 -1.99 2.47 0.17
N HIS A 96 -3.28 2.28 0.45
CA HIS A 96 -3.87 0.95 0.46
C HIS A 96 -5.16 0.93 -0.36
N SER A 97 -5.18 0.09 -1.38
CA SER A 97 -6.34 -0.24 -2.20
C SER A 97 -6.44 -1.76 -2.39
N PRO A 98 -7.55 -2.27 -2.97
CA PRO A 98 -7.67 -3.70 -3.28
C PRO A 98 -6.58 -4.25 -4.20
N VAL A 99 -5.93 -3.38 -4.98
CA VAL A 99 -5.00 -3.75 -6.05
C VAL A 99 -3.59 -3.24 -5.84
N VAL A 100 -3.36 -2.30 -4.93
CA VAL A 100 -2.01 -1.83 -4.61
C VAL A 100 -1.88 -1.49 -3.13
N LEU A 101 -0.78 -1.92 -2.53
CA LEU A 101 -0.33 -1.49 -1.21
C LEU A 101 1.05 -0.90 -1.36
N ILE A 102 1.22 0.35 -0.94
CA ILE A 102 2.49 1.06 -0.88
C ILE A 102 2.71 1.51 0.56
N GLU A 103 3.87 1.17 1.12
CA GLU A 103 4.33 1.68 2.40
C GLU A 103 5.66 2.41 2.21
N PHE A 104 5.82 3.51 2.94
CA PHE A 104 7.07 4.25 3.07
C PHE A 104 7.31 4.52 4.55
N ASP A 105 8.53 4.31 5.02
CA ASP A 105 8.93 4.63 6.37
C ASP A 105 10.40 5.05 6.48
N HIS A 106 10.67 5.82 7.53
CA HIS A 106 12.02 6.10 7.99
C HIS A 106 12.40 5.07 9.04
N GLN A 107 13.44 4.28 8.80
CA GLN A 107 13.90 3.26 9.74
C GLN A 107 15.17 3.68 10.47
N ARG A 108 15.48 2.96 11.55
CA ARG A 108 16.77 3.07 12.23
C ARG A 108 17.87 2.55 11.28
N GLY A 109 18.99 3.26 11.17
CA GLY A 109 20.15 2.72 10.46
C GLY A 109 20.74 1.55 11.23
N GLN A 110 20.83 0.35 10.64
CA GLN A 110 21.48 -0.78 11.31
C GLN A 110 23.01 -0.61 11.44
N ALA A 111 23.60 0.24 10.59
CA ALA A 111 25.04 0.54 10.56
C ALA A 111 25.38 2.01 10.88
N LEU A 112 24.40 2.81 11.33
CA LEU A 112 24.59 4.22 11.69
C LEU A 112 24.37 4.36 13.21
N GLU A 113 25.21 5.14 13.89
CA GLU A 113 25.08 5.45 15.33
C GLU A 113 23.87 6.35 15.62
N SER A 114 22.67 5.86 15.34
CA SER A 114 21.42 6.55 15.63
C SER A 114 20.58 5.67 16.53
N ASP A 115 20.09 6.23 17.64
CA ASP A 115 19.26 5.54 18.63
C ASP A 115 17.77 5.45 18.24
N GLY A 116 17.40 5.90 17.04
CA GLY A 116 16.02 5.89 16.56
C GLY A 116 15.90 5.99 15.03
N PRO A 117 14.66 6.07 14.51
CA PRO A 117 14.41 6.34 13.09
C PRO A 117 15.11 7.59 12.60
N SER A 118 15.62 7.56 11.37
CA SER A 118 16.31 8.70 10.78
C SER A 118 15.97 8.89 9.31
N ARG A 119 16.15 10.12 8.81
CA ARG A 119 16.02 10.46 7.38
C ARG A 119 17.10 9.85 6.49
N ASN A 120 18.10 9.21 7.08
CA ASN A 120 19.24 8.64 6.37
C ASN A 120 19.03 7.17 5.97
N HIS A 121 17.87 6.59 6.32
CA HIS A 121 17.53 5.21 5.99
C HIS A 121 16.01 5.11 5.77
N ILE A 122 15.62 4.95 4.52
CA ILE A 122 14.21 4.80 4.12
C ILE A 122 13.97 3.37 3.65
N HIS A 123 12.78 2.84 3.95
CA HIS A 123 12.29 1.62 3.33
C HIS A 123 11.02 1.96 2.55
N THR A 124 10.85 1.24 1.45
CA THR A 124 9.62 1.28 0.67
C THR A 124 9.21 -0.13 0.34
N VAL A 125 7.91 -0.37 0.41
CA VAL A 125 7.31 -1.65 0.03
C VAL A 125 6.21 -1.35 -0.98
N ILE A 126 6.20 -2.10 -2.08
CA ILE A 126 5.07 -2.15 -2.99
C ILE A 126 4.61 -3.61 -3.12
N ARG A 127 3.31 -3.80 -2.96
CA ARG A 127 2.64 -5.10 -3.00
C ARG A 127 1.35 -5.01 -3.81
N THR A 128 0.93 -6.14 -4.38
CA THR A 128 -0.38 -6.38 -4.97
C THR A 128 -1.21 -7.24 -3.98
N PRO A 129 -2.10 -6.61 -3.19
CA PRO A 129 -2.85 -7.30 -2.14
C PRO A 129 -3.79 -8.40 -2.64
N ASN A 130 -4.43 -9.08 -1.70
CA ASN A 130 -5.56 -10.01 -1.94
C ASN A 130 -5.19 -11.24 -2.79
N GLY A 131 -4.01 -11.82 -2.53
CA GLY A 131 -3.57 -13.06 -3.17
C GLY A 131 -2.93 -12.90 -4.54
N ASN A 132 -2.53 -11.67 -4.89
CA ASN A 132 -1.81 -11.37 -6.13
C ASN A 132 -0.30 -11.11 -5.92
N ASP A 133 0.17 -11.13 -4.66
CA ASP A 133 1.56 -10.81 -4.29
C ASP A 133 2.59 -11.90 -4.66
N TYR A 134 2.16 -13.16 -4.78
CA TYR A 134 3.04 -14.32 -5.05
C TYR A 134 2.56 -15.18 -6.21
N GLY A 135 2.11 -14.52 -7.27
CA GLY A 135 1.37 -15.18 -8.33
C GLY A 135 -0.07 -15.40 -7.89
N ARG A 136 -0.99 -14.98 -8.75
CA ARG A 136 -2.41 -15.23 -8.58
C ARG A 136 -2.61 -16.73 -8.37
N ASP A 137 -3.38 -17.12 -7.37
CA ASP A 137 -3.72 -18.54 -7.11
C ASP A 137 -4.69 -19.04 -8.18
N LEU A 138 -4.14 -19.26 -9.38
CA LEU A 138 -4.87 -19.66 -10.58
C LEU A 138 -5.55 -21.02 -10.39
N LEU A 139 -4.98 -21.88 -9.53
CA LEU A 139 -5.55 -23.18 -9.23
C LEU A 139 -6.85 -23.02 -8.42
N ARG A 140 -6.86 -22.24 -7.34
CA ARG A 140 -8.09 -21.91 -6.61
C ARG A 140 -9.14 -21.25 -7.51
N GLN A 141 -8.74 -20.28 -8.33
CA GLN A 141 -9.68 -19.64 -9.27
C GLN A 141 -10.26 -20.62 -10.28
N HIS A 142 -9.46 -21.57 -10.77
CA HIS A 142 -9.95 -22.62 -11.65
C HIS A 142 -11.03 -23.46 -10.96
N TYR A 143 -10.82 -23.86 -9.70
CA TYR A 143 -11.81 -24.61 -8.90
C TYR A 143 -13.09 -23.81 -8.61
N GLU A 144 -12.99 -22.50 -8.38
CA GLU A 144 -14.15 -21.64 -8.11
C GLU A 144 -14.97 -21.34 -9.38
N GLN A 145 -14.32 -21.29 -10.55
CA GLN A 145 -14.95 -20.88 -11.81
C GLN A 145 -15.29 -22.06 -12.73
N SER A 146 -14.76 -23.25 -12.47
CA SER A 146 -14.97 -24.44 -13.29
C SER A 146 -15.73 -25.50 -12.50
N ALA A 147 -16.81 -26.03 -13.08
CA ALA A 147 -17.52 -27.15 -12.48
C ALA A 147 -16.67 -28.43 -12.54
N HIS A 148 -16.19 -28.88 -11.39
CA HIS A 148 -15.48 -30.16 -11.27
C HIS A 148 -16.47 -31.28 -10.94
N SER A 149 -17.09 -31.86 -11.97
CA SER A 149 -17.85 -33.09 -11.82
C SER A 149 -16.91 -34.29 -11.75
N HIS A 150 -16.38 -34.59 -10.57
CA HIS A 150 -15.81 -35.91 -10.31
C HIS A 150 -16.94 -36.89 -9.99
N ALA A 151 -17.53 -37.46 -11.05
CA ALA A 151 -18.37 -38.63 -10.92
C ALA A 151 -17.47 -39.84 -10.61
N HIS A 152 -17.22 -40.09 -9.33
CA HIS A 152 -16.72 -41.38 -8.87
C HIS A 152 -17.86 -42.38 -8.89
N PHE A 153 -17.96 -43.15 -9.97
CA PHE A 153 -18.71 -44.40 -9.99
C PHE A 153 -17.85 -45.48 -9.33
N HIS A 154 -18.34 -46.04 -8.23
CA HIS A 154 -17.89 -47.32 -7.67
C HIS A 154 -18.93 -48.39 -8.00
#